data_AF-B7QCF9-F1
#
_entry.id   AF-B7QCF9-F1
#
_cell.length_a   1.000
_cell.length_b   1.000
_cell.length_c   1.000
_cell.angle_alpha   90.00
_cell.angle_beta   90.00
_cell.angle_gamma   90.00
#
_symmetry.space_group_name_H-M   'P 1'
#
loop_
_entity.id
_entity.type
_entity.pdbx_description
1 polymer ?
#
loop_
_entity_poly.entity_id
_entity_poly.type
_entity_poly.pdbx_seq_one_letter_code
_entity_poly.pdbx_strand_id
1 'polypeptide(L)'
;MGHPPYVIAKSSGRFIGVAAVNGTSELRLTGFAIELLDILARALGFDYNVRVSGEDYGSLSPNGTWTGLVRQVYEREADLGVGDISITRERLEYVDFTAPFMQNGIGILYRNVDRQFEEIPHFLRPWTSELWLYVLTAVLATSLLFSFLSRLSSAEWVCKRRAGPSCRKLAGKEHLKNRFTLINSFWFVLASLLQQGTDMFPRYELQLLLFFVELAKLT
;
A
#
# COMPACT_ATOMS: atom_id res chain seq x y z
N MET A 1 23.37 -7.76 7.51
CA MET A 1 24.80 -7.97 7.82
C MET A 1 24.97 -9.47 7.98
N GLY A 2 25.65 -10.11 7.03
CA GLY A 2 25.98 -11.54 7.10
C GLY A 2 27.12 -11.77 8.09
N HIS A 3 27.22 -12.99 8.62
CA HIS A 3 28.38 -13.38 9.44
C HIS A 3 29.61 -13.53 8.54
N PRO A 4 30.84 -13.25 9.04
CA PRO A 4 32.04 -13.42 8.23
C PRO A 4 32.32 -14.92 7.95
N PRO A 5 32.85 -15.26 6.76
CA PRO A 5 33.19 -16.65 6.42
C PRO A 5 34.32 -17.24 7.29
N TYR A 6 34.28 -18.56 7.46
CA TYR A 6 35.25 -19.34 8.23
C TYR A 6 36.09 -20.25 7.32
N VAL A 7 37.30 -20.55 7.76
CA VAL A 7 38.30 -21.39 7.08
C VAL A 7 38.76 -22.49 8.02
N ILE A 8 39.02 -23.68 7.47
CA ILE A 8 39.50 -24.82 8.22
C ILE A 8 40.92 -25.21 7.80
N ALA A 9 41.75 -25.53 8.80
CA ALA A 9 43.02 -26.25 8.62
C ALA A 9 42.96 -27.61 9.32
N LYS A 10 43.46 -28.67 8.67
CA LYS A 10 43.58 -30.01 9.25
C LYS A 10 44.61 -30.02 10.38
N SER A 11 44.19 -30.43 11.58
CA SER A 11 45.04 -30.57 12.78
C SER A 11 44.92 -31.97 13.36
N SER A 12 46.01 -32.53 13.89
CA SER A 12 46.12 -33.91 14.38
C SER A 12 45.65 -34.10 15.83
N GLY A 13 44.60 -33.39 16.25
CA GLY A 13 44.05 -33.49 17.60
C GLY A 13 42.60 -33.04 17.68
N ARG A 14 41.85 -33.63 18.62
CA ARG A 14 40.43 -33.37 18.86
C ARG A 14 40.26 -31.99 19.50
N PHE A 15 39.84 -31.00 18.72
CA PHE A 15 39.54 -29.65 19.21
C PHE A 15 38.09 -29.25 18.91
N ILE A 16 37.47 -28.58 19.88
CA ILE A 16 36.20 -27.86 19.76
C ILE A 16 36.51 -26.53 19.07
N GLY A 17 35.65 -26.05 18.17
CA GLY A 17 35.85 -24.83 17.35
C GLY A 17 36.33 -23.61 18.15
N VAL A 18 37.64 -23.47 18.26
CA VAL A 18 38.34 -22.39 18.94
C VAL A 18 39.21 -21.69 17.89
N ALA A 19 38.81 -20.49 17.50
CA ALA A 19 39.67 -19.62 16.72
C ALA A 19 40.66 -18.92 17.67
N ALA A 20 41.96 -19.13 17.47
CA ALA A 20 42.98 -18.34 18.15
C ALA A 20 43.13 -16.99 17.43
N VAL A 21 42.78 -15.89 18.08
CA VAL A 21 43.13 -14.53 17.61
C VAL A 21 44.38 -14.09 18.35
N ASN A 22 45.46 -13.82 17.61
CA ASN A 22 46.72 -13.24 18.09
C ASN A 22 47.19 -13.79 19.46
N GLY A 23 47.18 -15.11 19.61
CA GLY A 23 47.80 -15.83 20.72
C GLY A 23 47.24 -15.56 22.13
N THR A 24 46.09 -14.89 22.28
CA THR A 24 45.65 -14.44 23.63
C THR A 24 44.18 -14.62 23.97
N SER A 25 43.32 -15.11 23.07
CA SER A 25 41.96 -15.53 23.46
C SER A 25 41.40 -16.64 22.56
N GLU A 26 40.86 -17.68 23.20
CA GLU A 26 40.08 -18.74 22.56
C GLU A 26 38.69 -18.20 22.16
N LEU A 27 38.51 -17.80 20.89
CA LEU A 27 37.20 -17.44 20.38
C LEU A 27 36.41 -18.72 20.07
N ARG A 28 35.41 -19.02 20.89
CA ARG A 28 34.42 -20.05 20.57
C ARG A 28 33.53 -19.57 19.44
N LEU A 29 33.66 -20.20 18.28
CA LEU A 29 32.78 -19.98 17.14
C LEU A 29 31.53 -20.85 17.30
N THR A 30 30.36 -20.25 17.15
CA THR A 30 29.06 -20.92 17.26
C THR A 30 28.14 -20.45 16.16
N GLY A 31 27.16 -21.28 15.78
CA GLY A 31 26.15 -20.94 14.79
C GLY A 31 25.88 -22.08 13.83
N PHE A 32 24.90 -21.88 12.95
CA PHE A 32 24.39 -22.90 12.03
C PHE A 32 25.50 -23.65 11.27
N ALA A 33 26.44 -22.91 10.66
CA ALA A 33 27.48 -23.52 9.82
C ALA A 33 28.52 -24.31 10.64
N ILE A 34 28.81 -23.88 11.87
CA ILE A 34 29.74 -24.57 12.78
C ILE A 34 29.11 -25.85 13.32
N GLU A 35 27.83 -25.80 13.72
CA GLU A 35 27.10 -26.98 14.18
C GLU A 35 26.95 -28.03 13.07
N LEU A 36 26.67 -27.59 11.83
CA LEU A 36 26.64 -28.47 10.66
C LEU A 36 28.00 -29.15 10.45
N LEU A 37 29.09 -28.39 10.54
CA LEU A 37 30.45 -28.91 10.43
C LEU A 37 30.76 -29.94 11.54
N ASP A 38 30.34 -29.69 12.78
CA ASP A 38 30.49 -30.63 13.91
C ASP A 38 29.75 -31.94 13.69
N ILE A 39 28.58 -31.89 13.08
CA ILE A 39 27.80 -33.09 12.71
C ILE A 39 28.56 -33.86 11.62
N LEU A 40 29.06 -33.17 10.59
CA LEU A 40 29.82 -33.77 9.49
C LEU A 40 31.13 -34.40 9.98
N ALA A 41 31.88 -33.70 10.84
CA ALA A 41 33.12 -34.16 11.45
C ALA A 41 32.92 -35.47 12.22
N ARG A 42 31.84 -35.56 13.02
CA ARG A 42 31.49 -36.79 13.75
C ARG A 42 31.04 -37.93 12.85
N ALA A 43 30.26 -37.64 11.80
CA ALA A 43 29.75 -38.64 10.88
C ALA A 43 30.85 -39.23 9.98
N LEU A 44 31.81 -38.40 9.55
CA LEU A 44 32.88 -38.76 8.63
C LEU A 44 34.20 -39.09 9.33
N GLY A 45 34.34 -38.77 10.62
CA GLY A 45 35.50 -39.10 11.44
C GLY A 45 36.74 -38.26 11.13
N PHE A 46 36.58 -36.95 10.93
CA PHE A 46 37.71 -36.03 10.74
C PHE A 46 37.80 -34.99 11.86
N ASP A 47 39.03 -34.63 12.21
CA ASP A 47 39.34 -33.50 13.08
C ASP A 47 39.55 -32.23 12.26
N TYR A 48 39.20 -31.07 12.83
CA TYR A 48 39.26 -29.80 12.14
C TYR A 48 39.67 -28.67 13.09
N ASN A 49 40.35 -27.65 12.56
CA ASN A 49 40.62 -26.41 13.28
C ASN A 49 40.06 -25.22 12.48
N VAL A 50 39.30 -24.34 13.12
CA VAL A 50 38.62 -23.22 12.46
C VAL A 50 39.32 -21.91 12.74
N ARG A 51 39.53 -21.13 11.69
CA ARG A 51 39.96 -19.73 11.75
C ARG A 51 39.01 -18.85 10.96
N VAL A 52 38.88 -17.59 11.34
CA VAL A 52 38.08 -16.61 10.59
C VAL A 52 38.85 -16.22 9.32
N SER A 53 38.16 -16.23 8.17
CA SER A 53 38.77 -15.90 6.87
C SER A 53 38.96 -14.40 6.64
N GLY A 54 38.17 -13.58 7.33
CA GLY A 54 37.95 -12.15 7.06
C GLY A 54 36.51 -11.88 6.64
N GLU A 55 36.19 -10.65 6.22
CA GLU A 55 34.85 -10.28 5.74
C GLU A 55 34.62 -10.58 4.24
N ASP A 56 35.70 -10.84 3.49
CA ASP A 56 35.66 -11.05 2.06
C ASP A 56 35.48 -12.54 1.70
N TYR A 57 34.40 -12.85 0.99
CA TYR A 57 34.14 -14.19 0.43
C TYR A 57 35.05 -14.52 -0.75
N GLY A 58 35.63 -13.51 -1.39
CA GLY A 58 36.50 -13.66 -2.54
C GLY A 58 35.85 -13.15 -3.82
N SER A 59 36.61 -12.29 -4.47
CA SER A 59 36.34 -11.69 -5.78
C SER A 59 37.55 -11.88 -6.68
N LEU A 60 37.30 -12.04 -7.99
CA LEU A 60 38.37 -12.15 -8.98
C LEU A 60 38.85 -10.73 -9.32
N SER A 61 40.11 -10.44 -8.99
CA SER A 61 40.73 -9.17 -9.36
C SER A 61 41.01 -9.12 -10.86
N PRO A 62 41.10 -7.91 -11.47
CA PRO A 62 41.47 -7.76 -12.88
C PRO A 62 42.80 -8.41 -13.26
N ASN A 63 43.70 -8.56 -12.29
CA ASN A 63 45.01 -9.20 -12.46
C ASN A 63 44.94 -10.74 -12.46
N GLY A 64 43.74 -11.33 -12.41
CA GLY A 64 43.52 -12.79 -12.39
C GLY A 64 43.72 -13.45 -11.03
N THR A 65 43.92 -12.68 -9.97
CA THR A 65 44.12 -13.17 -8.59
C THR A 65 42.82 -13.12 -7.80
N TRP A 66 42.55 -14.17 -7.02
CA TRP A 66 41.42 -14.20 -6.10
C TRP A 66 41.72 -13.50 -4.78
N THR A 67 40.69 -12.99 -4.12
CA THR A 67 40.75 -12.46 -2.76
C THR A 67 39.99 -13.35 -1.77
N GLY A 68 40.00 -12.98 -0.49
CA GLY A 68 39.07 -13.53 0.52
C GLY A 68 39.14 -15.04 0.73
N LEU A 69 37.98 -15.63 1.04
CA LEU A 69 37.81 -17.06 1.29
C LEU A 69 38.24 -17.92 0.09
N VAL A 70 37.84 -17.55 -1.12
CA VAL A 70 38.17 -18.31 -2.34
C VAL A 70 39.68 -18.39 -2.56
N ARG A 71 40.43 -17.28 -2.36
CA ARG A 71 41.90 -17.29 -2.44
C ARG A 71 42.51 -18.31 -1.48
N GLN A 72 42.06 -18.31 -0.23
CA GLN A 72 42.66 -19.13 0.82
C GLN A 72 42.49 -20.62 0.54
N VAL A 73 41.35 -21.02 -0.04
CA VAL A 73 41.11 -22.40 -0.46
C VAL A 73 41.90 -22.74 -1.72
N TYR A 74 41.86 -21.86 -2.74
CA TYR A 74 42.55 -22.07 -4.01
C TYR A 74 44.08 -22.18 -3.85
N GLU A 75 44.68 -21.32 -3.03
CA GLU A 75 46.12 -21.30 -2.73
C GLU A 75 46.52 -22.33 -1.66
N ARG A 76 45.58 -23.14 -1.17
CA ARG A 76 45.79 -24.18 -0.15
C ARG A 76 46.31 -23.64 1.19
N GLU A 77 45.99 -22.39 1.51
CA GLU A 77 46.11 -21.84 2.87
C GLU A 77 44.97 -22.37 3.79
N ALA A 78 43.98 -23.04 3.21
CA ALA A 78 42.78 -23.60 3.80
C ALA A 78 42.43 -24.91 3.12
N ASP A 79 42.01 -25.93 3.88
CA ASP A 79 41.52 -27.19 3.33
C ASP A 79 40.03 -27.12 2.96
N LEU A 80 39.25 -26.32 3.69
CA LEU A 80 37.82 -26.13 3.47
C LEU A 80 37.40 -24.70 3.83
N GLY A 81 36.56 -24.10 3.00
CA GLY A 81 35.85 -22.86 3.29
C GLY A 81 34.41 -23.13 3.68
N VAL A 82 33.97 -22.57 4.81
CA VAL A 82 32.61 -22.75 5.34
C VAL A 82 31.98 -21.38 5.59
N GLY A 83 30.83 -21.13 4.95
CA GLY A 83 30.06 -19.89 5.10
C GLY A 83 28.84 -19.88 4.18
N ASP A 84 28.06 -18.79 4.24
CA ASP A 84 26.96 -18.47 3.32
C ASP A 84 27.50 -17.96 1.96
N ILE A 85 28.41 -18.73 1.37
CA ILE A 85 29.01 -18.41 0.07
C ILE A 85 28.12 -18.90 -1.07
N SER A 86 27.77 -18.00 -1.98
CA SER A 86 27.04 -18.34 -3.20
C SER A 86 27.94 -19.09 -4.20
N ILE A 87 27.41 -20.18 -4.74
CA ILE A 87 28.01 -20.90 -5.87
C ILE A 87 27.80 -20.06 -7.13
N THR A 88 28.88 -19.57 -7.73
CA THR A 88 28.86 -18.81 -8.99
C THR A 88 29.73 -19.50 -10.03
N ARG A 89 29.48 -19.22 -11.31
CA ARG A 89 30.27 -19.78 -12.42
C ARG A 89 31.75 -19.45 -12.30
N GLU A 90 32.08 -18.19 -12.01
CA GLU A 90 33.47 -17.74 -11.84
C GLU A 90 34.18 -18.49 -10.73
N ARG A 91 33.51 -18.79 -9.61
CA ARG A 91 34.13 -19.53 -8.49
C ARG A 91 34.33 -21.00 -8.80
N LEU A 92 33.37 -21.62 -9.51
CA LEU A 92 33.44 -23.04 -9.92
C LEU A 92 34.61 -23.35 -10.86
N GLU A 93 35.18 -22.35 -11.53
CA GLU A 93 36.35 -22.54 -12.38
C GLU A 93 37.66 -22.73 -11.57
N TYR A 94 37.66 -22.39 -10.28
CA TYR A 94 38.87 -22.39 -9.44
C TYR A 94 38.75 -23.26 -8.20
N VAL A 95 37.54 -23.43 -7.65
CA VAL A 95 37.29 -24.25 -6.45
C VAL A 95 36.06 -25.12 -6.64
N ASP A 96 36.11 -26.31 -6.06
CA ASP A 96 34.97 -27.23 -6.04
C ASP A 96 34.00 -26.88 -4.90
N PHE A 97 32.71 -27.07 -5.15
CA PHE A 97 31.65 -26.90 -4.16
C PHE A 97 30.92 -28.22 -3.90
N THR A 98 30.40 -28.39 -2.70
CA THR A 98 29.43 -29.44 -2.39
C THR A 98 28.07 -29.12 -3.02
N ALA A 99 27.15 -30.07 -2.97
CA ALA A 99 25.75 -29.77 -3.18
C ALA A 99 25.29 -28.67 -2.18
N PRO A 100 24.47 -27.69 -2.62
CA PRO A 100 23.99 -26.64 -1.73
C PRO A 100 23.08 -27.25 -0.65
N PHE A 101 23.34 -26.90 0.61
CA PHE A 101 22.55 -27.39 1.76
C PHE A 101 21.43 -26.40 2.17
N MET A 102 21.43 -25.19 1.62
CA MET A 102 20.34 -24.20 1.74
C MET A 102 20.10 -23.55 0.38
N GLN A 103 18.83 -23.39 0.01
CA GLN A 103 18.42 -22.69 -1.20
C GLN A 103 17.79 -21.35 -0.81
N ASN A 104 18.53 -20.26 -0.99
CA ASN A 104 18.07 -18.91 -0.70
C ASN A 104 17.89 -18.12 -2.00
N GLY A 105 16.92 -17.20 -2.02
CA GLY A 105 16.68 -16.25 -3.11
C GLY A 105 16.92 -14.80 -2.66
N ILE A 106 16.89 -13.87 -3.62
CA ILE A 106 16.97 -12.42 -3.31
C ILE A 106 15.62 -11.96 -2.79
N GLY A 107 15.60 -11.39 -1.57
CA GLY A 107 14.40 -10.77 -0.97
C GLY A 107 14.54 -9.26 -0.88
N ILE A 108 13.43 -8.54 -1.02
CA ILE A 108 13.37 -7.09 -0.77
C ILE A 108 12.85 -6.87 0.65
N LEU A 109 13.67 -6.23 1.48
CA LEU A 109 13.26 -5.78 2.79
C LEU A 109 12.84 -4.31 2.71
N TYR A 110 11.59 -4.01 3.09
CA TYR A 110 11.10 -2.64 3.21
C TYR A 110 10.41 -2.45 4.56
N ARG A 111 10.46 -1.22 5.09
CA ARG A 111 9.78 -0.87 6.33
C ARG A 111 8.27 -0.87 6.08
N ASN A 112 7.52 -1.58 6.92
CA ASN A 112 6.07 -1.43 6.92
C ASN A 112 5.72 -0.02 7.43
N VAL A 113 5.04 0.78 6.61
CA VAL A 113 4.54 2.10 7.02
C VAL A 113 3.15 1.86 7.59
N ASP A 114 3.01 2.06 8.89
CA ASP A 114 1.70 1.96 9.55
C ASP A 114 0.70 2.85 8.81
N ARG A 115 -0.38 2.24 8.32
CA ARG A 115 -1.47 2.98 7.69
C ARG A 115 -2.08 3.87 8.76
N GLN A 116 -1.84 5.17 8.67
CA GLN A 116 -2.55 6.14 9.50
C GLN A 116 -4.04 5.96 9.20
N PHE A 117 -4.81 5.57 10.22
CA PHE A 117 -6.27 5.57 10.12
C PHE A 117 -6.71 7.02 10.02
N GLU A 118 -7.03 7.48 8.81
CA GLU A 118 -7.64 8.79 8.63
C GLU A 118 -9.04 8.80 9.28
N GLU A 119 -9.33 9.85 10.04
CA GLU A 119 -10.60 10.02 10.77
C GLU A 119 -11.79 10.38 9.85
N ILE A 120 -11.53 10.69 8.58
CA ILE A 120 -12.58 11.05 7.62
C ILE A 120 -13.27 9.77 7.14
N PRO A 121 -14.62 9.74 7.11
CA PRO A 121 -15.35 8.62 6.53
C PRO A 121 -14.85 8.32 5.12
N HIS A 122 -14.44 7.08 4.87
CA HIS A 122 -13.88 6.65 3.59
C HIS A 122 -14.76 7.01 2.38
N PHE A 123 -16.07 7.16 2.58
CA PHE A 123 -17.01 7.53 1.52
C PHE A 123 -16.91 8.98 1.04
N LEU A 124 -16.37 9.91 1.86
CA LEU A 124 -16.20 11.32 1.47
C LEU A 124 -14.87 11.59 0.75
N ARG A 125 -13.91 10.65 0.82
CA ARG A 125 -12.57 10.74 0.24
C ARG A 125 -12.51 10.91 -1.29
N PRO A 126 -13.47 10.43 -2.11
CA PRO A 126 -13.38 10.59 -3.55
C PRO A 126 -13.35 12.06 -4.02
N TRP A 127 -13.82 13.01 -3.20
CA TRP A 127 -13.90 14.42 -3.54
C TRP A 127 -13.24 15.32 -2.49
N THR A 128 -12.75 16.48 -2.94
CA THR A 128 -12.16 17.49 -2.06
C THR A 128 -13.24 18.16 -1.19
N SER A 129 -12.83 18.66 -0.02
CA SER A 129 -13.71 19.43 0.87
C SER A 129 -14.32 20.66 0.17
N GLU A 130 -13.57 21.28 -0.74
CA GLU A 130 -14.02 22.39 -1.57
C GLU A 130 -15.19 21.99 -2.48
N LEU A 131 -15.11 20.82 -3.12
CA LEU A 131 -16.19 20.33 -3.99
C LEU A 131 -17.48 20.12 -3.19
N TRP A 132 -17.39 19.56 -1.98
CA TRP A 132 -18.54 19.39 -1.10
C TRP A 132 -19.19 20.72 -0.72
N LEU A 133 -18.39 21.78 -0.50
CA LEU A 133 -18.90 23.13 -0.27
C LEU A 133 -19.59 23.69 -1.53
N TYR A 134 -19.05 23.45 -2.72
CA TYR A 134 -19.71 23.83 -3.98
C TYR A 134 -21.04 23.12 -4.18
N VAL A 135 -21.12 21.81 -3.86
CA VAL A 135 -22.39 21.06 -3.92
C VAL A 135 -23.42 21.65 -2.95
N LEU A 136 -23.03 21.93 -1.69
CA LEU A 136 -23.94 22.51 -0.70
C LEU A 136 -24.46 23.89 -1.13
N THR A 137 -23.57 24.76 -1.60
CA THR A 137 -23.95 26.10 -2.07
C THR A 137 -24.83 26.05 -3.31
N ALA A 138 -24.57 25.17 -4.27
CA ALA A 138 -25.39 24.98 -5.46
C ALA A 138 -26.81 24.48 -5.12
N VAL A 139 -26.95 23.54 -4.16
CA VAL A 139 -28.25 23.06 -3.69
C VAL A 139 -29.05 24.19 -3.06
N LEU A 140 -28.44 25.00 -2.19
CA LEU A 140 -29.11 26.13 -1.53
C LEU A 140 -29.50 27.22 -2.55
N ALA A 141 -28.59 27.59 -3.46
CA ALA A 141 -28.83 28.60 -4.48
C ALA A 141 -29.98 28.19 -5.42
N THR A 142 -29.98 26.94 -5.89
CA THR A 142 -31.04 26.40 -6.75
C THR A 142 -32.38 26.37 -6.01
N SER A 143 -32.39 26.00 -4.73
CA SER A 143 -33.61 25.98 -3.90
C SER A 143 -34.22 27.37 -3.73
N LEU A 144 -33.37 28.38 -3.52
CA LEU A 144 -33.80 29.79 -3.46
C LEU A 144 -34.36 30.26 -4.80
N LEU A 145 -33.68 29.93 -5.89
CA LEU A 145 -34.11 30.27 -7.24
C LEU A 145 -35.50 29.69 -7.55
N PHE A 146 -35.72 28.40 -7.27
CA PHE A 146 -37.03 27.76 -7.42
C PHE A 146 -38.11 28.39 -6.54
N SER A 147 -37.80 28.70 -5.27
CA SER A 147 -38.77 29.37 -4.39
C SER A 147 -39.07 30.80 -4.80
N PHE A 148 -38.13 31.52 -5.41
CA PHE A 148 -38.32 32.88 -5.88
C PHE A 148 -39.13 32.90 -7.18
N LEU A 149 -38.70 32.12 -8.18
CA LEU A 149 -39.37 32.05 -9.48
C LEU A 149 -40.79 31.50 -9.37
N SER A 150 -41.04 30.52 -8.51
CA SER A 150 -42.41 30.03 -8.29
C SER A 150 -43.34 31.07 -7.68
N ARG A 151 -42.83 32.07 -6.95
CA ARG A 151 -43.65 33.18 -6.43
C ARG A 151 -43.97 34.20 -7.52
N LEU A 152 -43.04 34.43 -8.44
CA LEU A 152 -43.22 35.33 -9.59
C LEU A 152 -44.13 34.71 -10.65
N SER A 153 -44.01 33.40 -10.86
CA SER A 153 -44.79 32.68 -11.86
C SER A 153 -46.24 32.53 -11.40
N SER A 154 -47.15 33.21 -12.08
CA SER A 154 -48.60 33.06 -11.87
C SER A 154 -49.10 31.62 -12.13
N ALA A 155 -48.33 30.83 -12.91
CA ALA A 155 -48.57 29.43 -13.24
C ALA A 155 -48.66 28.48 -12.04
N GLU A 156 -47.83 28.76 -11.04
CA GLU A 156 -47.58 27.87 -9.89
C GLU A 156 -48.58 28.06 -8.75
N TRP A 157 -49.39 29.12 -8.83
CA TRP A 157 -50.44 29.38 -7.87
C TRP A 157 -51.65 28.50 -8.19
N VAL A 158 -51.78 27.41 -7.43
CA VAL A 158 -52.86 26.44 -7.63
C VAL A 158 -53.96 26.65 -6.59
N CYS A 159 -55.22 26.56 -7.01
CA CYS A 159 -56.35 26.55 -6.10
C CYS A 159 -56.22 25.41 -5.07
N LYS A 160 -56.48 25.71 -3.80
CA LYS A 160 -56.57 24.70 -2.75
C LYS A 160 -57.62 23.66 -3.15
N ARG A 161 -57.32 22.36 -2.94
CA ARG A 161 -58.14 21.20 -3.35
C ARG A 161 -59.61 21.22 -2.84
N ARG A 162 -59.95 22.08 -1.86
CA ARG A 162 -61.31 22.28 -1.32
C ARG A 162 -62.12 23.40 -2.00
N ALA A 163 -61.49 24.25 -2.81
CA ALA A 163 -62.19 25.27 -3.57
C ALA A 163 -62.58 24.64 -4.91
N GLY A 164 -63.87 24.41 -5.14
CA GLY A 164 -64.40 23.70 -6.32
C GLY A 164 -64.02 24.31 -7.69
N PRO A 165 -64.59 23.81 -8.79
CA PRO A 165 -64.17 24.15 -10.17
C PRO A 165 -64.23 25.65 -10.52
N SER A 166 -64.95 26.47 -9.74
CA SER A 166 -65.07 27.92 -9.95
C SER A 166 -63.97 28.79 -9.31
N CYS A 167 -63.00 28.19 -8.60
CA CYS A 167 -61.96 28.92 -7.88
C CYS A 167 -61.09 29.83 -8.78
N ARG A 168 -60.85 29.45 -10.04
CA ARG A 168 -59.99 30.24 -10.95
C ARG A 168 -60.59 31.59 -11.37
N LYS A 169 -61.91 31.76 -11.26
CA LYS A 169 -62.64 32.98 -11.70
C LYS A 169 -63.01 33.93 -10.57
N LEU A 170 -63.02 33.49 -9.31
CA LEU A 170 -63.44 34.28 -8.14
C LEU A 170 -62.37 34.44 -7.05
N ALA A 171 -61.15 33.91 -7.24
CA ALA A 171 -60.17 33.87 -6.15
C ALA A 171 -59.51 35.24 -5.88
N GLY A 172 -59.76 35.78 -4.68
CA GLY A 172 -58.77 36.57 -3.96
C GLY A 172 -57.58 35.71 -3.53
N LYS A 173 -56.47 36.35 -3.12
CA LYS A 173 -55.17 35.70 -2.78
C LYS A 173 -55.28 34.53 -1.77
N GLU A 174 -56.35 34.45 -0.99
CA GLU A 174 -56.56 33.48 0.09
C GLU A 174 -56.78 32.01 -0.37
N HIS A 175 -57.30 31.83 -1.59
CA HIS A 175 -57.64 30.51 -2.13
C HIS A 175 -56.53 29.88 -2.98
N LEU A 176 -55.46 30.63 -3.27
CA LEU A 176 -54.30 30.17 -4.03
C LEU A 176 -53.22 29.63 -3.08
N LYS A 177 -52.61 28.49 -3.44
CA LYS A 177 -51.49 27.88 -2.72
C LYS A 177 -50.38 27.57 -3.72
N ASN A 178 -49.20 28.14 -3.47
CA ASN A 178 -47.97 27.72 -4.13
C ASN A 178 -47.38 26.50 -3.38
N ARG A 179 -46.98 25.45 -4.12
CA ARG A 179 -46.38 24.23 -3.56
C ARG A 179 -44.87 24.36 -3.32
N PHE A 180 -44.18 25.23 -4.05
CA PHE A 180 -42.75 25.51 -3.94
C PHE A 180 -42.46 26.58 -2.88
N THR A 181 -42.67 26.21 -1.62
CA THR A 181 -42.13 26.97 -0.49
C THR A 181 -40.62 26.72 -0.36
N LEU A 182 -39.88 27.57 0.35
CA LEU A 182 -38.42 27.41 0.51
C LEU A 182 -38.00 25.99 0.94
N ILE A 183 -38.69 25.43 1.94
CA ILE A 183 -38.41 24.09 2.44
C ILE A 183 -38.78 22.99 1.44
N ASN A 184 -39.89 23.17 0.70
CA ASN A 184 -40.31 22.22 -0.32
C ASN A 184 -39.41 22.26 -1.56
N SER A 185 -38.93 23.44 -1.94
CA SER A 185 -37.95 23.63 -3.01
C SER A 185 -36.61 23.00 -2.62
N PHE A 186 -36.18 23.15 -1.36
CA PHE A 186 -34.99 22.46 -0.86
C PHE A 186 -35.12 20.94 -0.94
N TRP A 187 -36.25 20.39 -0.46
CA TRP A 187 -36.50 18.96 -0.54
C TRP A 187 -36.57 18.44 -1.98
N PHE A 188 -37.19 19.24 -2.87
CA PHE A 188 -37.26 18.94 -4.30
C PHE A 188 -35.87 18.86 -4.95
N VAL A 189 -35.01 19.87 -4.71
CA VAL A 189 -33.65 19.91 -5.27
C VAL A 189 -32.81 18.77 -4.70
N LEU A 190 -32.87 18.50 -3.40
CA LEU A 190 -32.13 17.40 -2.77
C LEU A 190 -32.57 16.03 -3.31
N ALA A 191 -33.88 15.78 -3.40
CA ALA A 191 -34.39 14.54 -3.97
C ALA A 191 -33.97 14.38 -5.44
N SER A 192 -34.01 15.46 -6.22
CA SER A 192 -33.56 15.44 -7.61
C SER A 192 -32.06 15.09 -7.72
N LEU A 193 -31.21 15.64 -6.84
CA LEU A 193 -29.77 15.33 -6.80
C LEU A 193 -29.52 13.86 -6.47
N LEU A 194 -30.31 13.30 -5.55
CA LEU A 194 -30.24 11.90 -5.15
C LEU A 194 -30.96 10.95 -6.12
N GLN A 195 -31.46 11.45 -7.26
CA GLN A 195 -32.25 10.70 -8.24
C GLN A 195 -33.51 10.04 -7.64
N GLN A 196 -34.06 10.67 -6.59
CA GLN A 196 -35.28 10.24 -5.93
C GLN A 196 -36.48 11.02 -6.50
N GLY A 197 -37.58 10.30 -6.75
CA GLY A 197 -38.83 10.91 -7.19
C GLY A 197 -39.45 11.78 -6.10
N THR A 198 -40.20 12.82 -6.50
CA THR A 198 -41.01 13.63 -5.58
C THR A 198 -42.41 13.83 -6.14
N ASP A 199 -43.38 14.07 -5.25
CA ASP A 199 -44.78 14.37 -5.63
C ASP A 199 -44.99 15.83 -6.12
N MET A 200 -43.90 16.59 -6.29
CA MET A 200 -43.92 18.02 -6.56
C MET A 200 -43.23 18.29 -7.90
N PHE A 201 -44.03 18.49 -8.95
CA PHE A 201 -43.49 18.80 -10.29
C PHE A 201 -43.73 20.27 -10.65
N PRO A 202 -42.71 20.98 -11.15
CA PRO A 202 -42.87 22.33 -11.67
C PRO A 202 -43.77 22.31 -12.91
N ARG A 203 -44.51 23.40 -13.12
CA ARG A 203 -45.36 23.62 -14.29
C ARG A 203 -44.59 24.37 -15.38
N TYR A 204 -45.21 24.46 -16.55
CA TYR A 204 -44.65 24.87 -17.85
C TYR A 204 -43.49 25.89 -17.85
N GLU A 205 -43.53 26.95 -17.03
CA GLU A 205 -42.44 27.95 -16.95
C GLU A 205 -41.18 27.47 -16.22
N LEU A 206 -41.30 26.59 -15.22
CA LEU A 206 -40.21 26.06 -14.40
C LEU A 206 -39.69 24.70 -14.89
N GLN A 207 -40.38 24.06 -15.83
CA GLN A 207 -39.96 22.78 -16.43
C GLN A 207 -38.66 22.90 -17.23
N LEU A 208 -38.39 24.05 -17.85
CA LEU A 208 -37.13 24.32 -18.55
C LEU A 208 -35.93 24.31 -17.59
N LEU A 209 -36.07 24.91 -16.40
CA LEU A 209 -35.03 24.88 -15.39
C LEU A 209 -34.80 23.47 -14.84
N LEU A 210 -35.89 22.69 -14.66
CA LEU A 210 -35.76 21.27 -14.32
C LEU A 210 -35.02 20.50 -15.41
N PHE A 211 -35.32 20.73 -16.69
CA PHE A 211 -34.63 20.10 -17.80
C PHE A 211 -33.13 20.41 -17.82
N PHE A 212 -32.72 21.66 -17.55
CA PHE A 212 -31.29 22.01 -17.42
C PHE A 212 -30.63 21.34 -16.21
N VAL A 213 -31.33 21.24 -15.08
CA VAL A 213 -30.85 20.53 -13.89
C VAL A 213 -30.69 19.03 -14.17
N GLU A 214 -31.60 18.40 -14.91
CA GLU A 214 -31.48 16.99 -15.30
C GLU A 214 -30.41 16.76 -16.39
N LEU A 215 -30.24 17.69 -17.34
CA LEU A 215 -29.16 17.63 -18.33
C LEU A 215 -27.78 17.71 -17.70
N ALA A 216 -27.61 18.56 -16.69
CA ALA A 216 -26.35 18.67 -15.95
C ALA A 216 -25.97 17.39 -15.17
N LYS A 217 -26.90 16.44 -15.02
CA LYS A 217 -26.63 15.12 -14.42
C LYS A 217 -26.19 14.06 -15.44
N LEU A 218 -26.34 14.32 -16.74
CA LEU A 218 -26.01 13.39 -17.84
C LEU A 218 -24.61 13.62 -18.42
N THR A 219 -23.89 14.63 -17.95
CA THR A 219 -22.51 14.98 -18.31
C THR A 219 -21.59 14.75 -17.12
#